data_AF-A0A960U3U4-F1
#
_entry.id   AF-A0A960U3U4-F1
#
_cell.length_a   1.000
_cell.length_b   1.000
_cell.length_c   1.000
_cell.angle_alpha   90.00
_cell.angle_beta   90.00
_cell.angle_gamma   90.00
#
_symmetry.space_group_name_H-M   'P 1'
#
loop_
_entity.id
_entity.type
_entity.pdbx_description
1 polymer ?
#
loop_
_entity_poly.entity_id
_entity_poly.type
_entity_poly.pdbx_seq_one_letter_code
_entity_poly.pdbx_strand_id
1 'polypeptide(L)'
;MAFEKKSEQKLFGIPLYHIVIGKKPGERQKTAFGFFALGRKAIGFIAIGQFASGIITIAQFGVGLFFGLGQAIFGLGITLCQFGTGMIIIAQFAIGFFSIGQFALGYMGTGQLAFHYISKNWLSSIYDFSNISFIDYLKFLPLIILPLILFPLGIFLTLFIKNSIADSILEGMYQASHPSIITSDAKLLSIERTSMRINRVPVYKLNLEFYAPDGRKILTSKRSTLYPETAFGLVPGTYMKIAYNKNNPKRVIFIE
;
A
#
# COMPACT_ATOMS: atom_id res chain seq x y z
N MET A 1 2.99 -16.65 -12.04
CA MET A 1 4.13 -16.31 -11.16
C MET A 1 3.63 -15.36 -10.08
N ALA A 2 4.01 -15.58 -8.82
CA ALA A 2 3.63 -14.71 -7.70
C ALA A 2 4.91 -14.21 -7.01
N PHE A 3 5.01 -12.91 -6.79
CA PHE A 3 6.16 -12.24 -6.21
C PHE A 3 5.68 -11.22 -5.18
N GLU A 4 6.31 -11.21 -4.01
CA GLU A 4 6.02 -10.29 -2.93
C GLU A 4 7.33 -9.84 -2.31
N LYS A 5 7.49 -8.53 -2.13
CA LYS A 5 8.66 -7.95 -1.48
C LYS A 5 8.23 -6.77 -0.61
N LYS A 6 8.60 -6.81 0.66
CA LYS A 6 8.28 -5.78 1.66
C LYS A 6 9.59 -5.22 2.23
N SER A 7 9.61 -3.92 2.50
CA SER A 7 10.72 -3.27 3.21
C SER A 7 10.78 -3.74 4.66
N GLU A 8 11.99 -4.04 5.13
CA GLU A 8 12.25 -4.29 6.55
C GLU A 8 12.16 -3.02 7.40
N GLN A 9 12.55 -1.88 6.82
CA GLN A 9 12.42 -0.58 7.46
C GLN A 9 10.95 -0.18 7.47
N LYS A 10 10.43 0.09 8.68
CA LYS A 10 9.08 0.58 8.94
C LYS A 10 9.15 2.00 9.48
N LEU A 11 8.30 2.89 8.96
CA LEU A 11 8.07 4.24 9.47
C LEU A 11 6.66 4.27 10.06
N PHE A 12 6.50 4.60 11.34
CA PHE A 12 5.21 4.54 12.05
C PHE A 12 4.48 3.18 11.93
N GLY A 13 5.22 2.06 11.89
CA GLY A 13 4.65 0.71 11.71
C GLY A 13 4.31 0.36 10.24
N ILE A 14 4.47 1.30 9.31
CA ILE A 14 4.18 1.14 7.89
C ILE A 14 5.49 0.84 7.14
N PRO A 15 5.57 -0.21 6.30
CA PRO A 15 6.79 -0.50 5.55
C PRO A 15 7.08 0.62 4.53
N LEU A 16 8.35 0.96 4.32
CA LEU A 16 8.73 1.97 3.33
C LEU A 16 8.26 1.61 1.91
N TYR A 17 8.39 0.35 1.51
CA TYR A 17 7.82 -0.13 0.26
C TYR A 17 7.21 -1.51 0.42
N HIS A 18 6.20 -1.80 -0.39
CA HIS A 18 5.57 -3.11 -0.48
C HIS A 18 5.10 -3.36 -1.92
N ILE A 19 5.66 -4.38 -2.55
CA ILE A 19 5.41 -4.77 -3.93
C ILE A 19 4.75 -6.15 -3.94
N VAL A 20 3.59 -6.26 -4.58
CA VAL A 20 2.84 -7.52 -4.73
C VAL A 20 2.47 -7.71 -6.20
N ILE A 21 3.01 -8.75 -6.82
CA ILE A 21 2.78 -9.09 -8.23
C ILE A 21 2.21 -10.50 -8.31
N GLY A 22 1.08 -10.63 -9.02
CA GLY A 22 0.42 -11.92 -9.22
C GLY A 22 -0.27 -12.47 -7.96
N LYS A 23 -0.61 -13.75 -8.03
CA LYS A 23 -1.28 -14.52 -6.97
C LYS A 23 -0.97 -16.00 -7.18
N LYS A 24 -0.75 -16.77 -6.12
CA LYS A 24 -0.63 -18.23 -6.22
C LYS A 24 -2.03 -18.86 -6.38
N PRO A 25 -2.18 -19.95 -7.16
CA PRO A 25 -3.45 -20.66 -7.25
C PRO A 25 -3.98 -21.02 -5.85
N GLY A 26 -5.26 -20.71 -5.58
CA GLY A 26 -5.88 -20.97 -4.27
C GLY A 26 -5.69 -19.88 -3.19
N GLU A 27 -4.73 -18.96 -3.33
CA GLU A 27 -4.52 -17.89 -2.34
C GLU A 27 -5.47 -16.69 -2.54
N ARG A 28 -5.68 -15.85 -1.53
CA ARG A 28 -6.38 -14.57 -1.72
C ARG A 28 -5.44 -13.55 -2.37
N GLN A 29 -6.00 -12.60 -3.12
CA GLN A 29 -5.22 -11.49 -3.67
C GLN A 29 -4.69 -10.66 -2.50
N LYS A 30 -3.37 -10.58 -2.35
CA LYS A 30 -2.73 -9.76 -1.33
C LYS A 30 -2.83 -8.28 -1.70
N THR A 31 -2.90 -7.44 -0.67
CA THR A 31 -2.92 -5.98 -0.80
C THR A 31 -1.54 -5.46 -0.46
N ALA A 32 -0.93 -4.70 -1.37
CA ALA A 32 0.28 -3.96 -1.09
C ALA A 32 -0.07 -2.80 -0.15
N PHE A 33 0.61 -2.73 1.00
CA PHE A 33 0.45 -1.69 2.01
C PHE A 33 1.82 -1.13 2.39
N GLY A 34 2.04 0.17 2.25
CA GLY A 34 3.32 0.80 2.55
C GLY A 34 3.36 2.29 2.21
N PHE A 35 4.50 2.95 2.45
CA PHE A 35 4.70 4.32 1.97
C PHE A 35 4.70 4.34 0.44
N PHE A 36 5.44 3.42 -0.18
CA PHE A 36 5.36 3.09 -1.60
C PHE A 36 4.70 1.73 -1.80
N ALA A 37 3.47 1.69 -2.31
CA ALA A 37 2.71 0.47 -2.51
C ALA A 37 2.50 0.19 -4.01
N LEU A 38 2.92 -0.99 -4.48
CA LEU A 38 2.73 -1.43 -5.86
C LEU A 38 2.04 -2.78 -5.91
N GLY A 39 0.89 -2.87 -6.57
CA GLY A 39 0.24 -4.15 -6.80
C GLY A 39 -1.18 -4.02 -7.33
N ARG A 40 -1.86 -5.14 -7.57
CA ARG A 40 -3.24 -5.11 -8.08
C ARG A 40 -4.21 -4.39 -7.12
N LYS A 41 -3.97 -4.54 -5.82
CA LYS A 41 -4.58 -3.77 -4.74
C LYS A 41 -3.46 -3.06 -3.97
N ALA A 42 -3.47 -1.73 -3.91
CA ALA A 42 -2.40 -0.95 -3.28
C ALA A 42 -2.96 0.14 -2.35
N ILE A 43 -2.40 0.28 -1.16
CA ILE A 43 -2.77 1.30 -0.17
C ILE A 43 -1.51 1.93 0.38
N GLY A 44 -1.37 3.24 0.30
CA GLY A 44 -0.13 3.87 0.74
C GLY A 44 -0.06 5.38 0.63
N PHE A 45 1.12 5.94 0.86
CA PHE A 45 1.35 7.36 0.57
C PHE A 45 1.38 7.55 -0.96
N ILE A 46 2.19 6.73 -1.65
CA ILE A 46 2.23 6.58 -3.10
C ILE A 46 1.71 5.18 -3.43
N ALA A 47 0.55 5.10 -4.06
CA ALA A 47 -0.13 3.85 -4.36
C ALA A 47 -0.31 3.66 -5.86
N ILE A 48 0.22 2.55 -6.40
CA ILE A 48 0.17 2.21 -7.83
C ILE A 48 -0.51 0.85 -8.00
N GLY A 49 -1.59 0.79 -8.75
CA GLY A 49 -2.32 -0.47 -8.91
C GLY A 49 -3.54 -0.45 -9.81
N GLN A 50 -4.23 -1.59 -9.91
CA GLN A 50 -5.54 -1.61 -10.57
C GLN A 50 -6.61 -0.98 -9.68
N PHE A 51 -6.56 -1.32 -8.39
CA PHE A 51 -7.36 -0.72 -7.32
C PHE A 51 -6.41 -0.12 -6.30
N ALA A 52 -6.34 1.21 -6.21
CA ALA A 52 -5.41 1.86 -5.29
C ALA A 52 -6.03 2.99 -4.47
N SER A 53 -5.54 3.18 -3.26
CA SER A 53 -5.97 4.25 -2.37
C SER A 53 -4.76 4.89 -1.71
N GLY A 54 -4.59 6.19 -1.89
CA GLY A 54 -3.35 6.86 -1.55
C GLY A 54 -3.47 8.36 -1.40
N ILE A 55 -2.40 8.98 -0.89
CA ILE A 55 -2.23 10.42 -0.98
C ILE A 55 -1.92 10.80 -2.42
N ILE A 56 -1.00 10.07 -3.03
CA ILE A 56 -0.70 10.10 -4.47
C ILE A 56 -1.08 8.73 -5.04
N THR A 57 -1.98 8.72 -6.01
CA THR A 57 -2.56 7.47 -6.53
C THR A 57 -2.43 7.40 -8.05
N ILE A 58 -1.92 6.28 -8.56
CA ILE A 58 -1.92 5.95 -9.99
C ILE A 58 -2.66 4.62 -10.15
N ALA A 59 -3.91 4.66 -10.60
CA ALA A 59 -4.70 3.44 -10.71
C ALA A 59 -5.84 3.48 -11.70
N GLN A 60 -6.22 2.31 -12.20
CA GLN A 60 -7.42 2.20 -13.03
C GLN A 60 -8.66 2.68 -12.26
N PHE A 61 -8.82 2.19 -11.03
CA PHE A 61 -9.85 2.64 -10.09
C PHE A 61 -9.17 3.02 -8.77
N GLY A 62 -9.43 4.21 -8.26
CA GLY A 62 -8.77 4.58 -7.02
C GLY A 62 -9.23 5.85 -6.33
N VAL A 63 -8.62 6.06 -5.17
CA VAL A 63 -8.81 7.24 -4.33
C VAL A 63 -7.48 7.96 -4.19
N GLY A 64 -7.42 9.25 -4.53
CA GLY A 64 -6.22 10.08 -4.44
C GLY A 64 -6.48 11.34 -3.60
N LEU A 65 -5.95 11.40 -2.38
CA LEU A 65 -6.24 12.55 -1.50
C LEU A 65 -5.59 13.84 -1.99
N PHE A 66 -4.31 13.82 -2.36
CA PHE A 66 -3.60 14.98 -2.87
C PHE A 66 -3.52 14.97 -4.40
N PHE A 67 -3.18 13.82 -4.97
CA PHE A 67 -3.08 13.63 -6.41
C PHE A 67 -3.63 12.26 -6.83
N GLY A 68 -4.35 12.20 -7.94
CA GLY A 68 -4.83 10.95 -8.51
C GLY A 68 -4.83 10.92 -10.03
N LEU A 69 -4.33 9.83 -10.61
CA LEU A 69 -4.27 9.63 -12.05
C LEU A 69 -4.82 8.25 -12.45
N GLY A 70 -5.69 8.21 -13.46
CA GLY A 70 -6.13 6.97 -14.09
C GLY A 70 -7.52 7.00 -14.71
N GLN A 71 -8.27 5.89 -14.70
CA GLN A 71 -9.57 5.85 -15.41
C GLN A 71 -10.70 6.42 -14.54
N ALA A 72 -10.86 5.88 -13.34
CA ALA A 72 -11.87 6.31 -12.38
C ALA A 72 -11.22 6.69 -11.05
N ILE A 73 -11.11 7.99 -10.77
CA ILE A 73 -10.40 8.50 -9.59
C ILE A 73 -11.33 9.37 -8.75
N PHE A 74 -11.48 9.01 -7.48
CA PHE A 74 -12.20 9.81 -6.50
C PHE A 74 -11.18 10.51 -5.60
N GLY A 75 -10.92 11.78 -5.84
CA GLY A 75 -9.91 12.52 -5.09
C GLY A 75 -10.45 13.76 -4.38
N LEU A 76 -9.63 14.27 -3.46
CA LEU A 76 -9.85 15.58 -2.83
C LEU A 76 -9.03 16.67 -3.52
N GLY A 77 -7.78 16.39 -3.88
CA GLY A 77 -6.87 17.35 -4.47
C GLY A 77 -7.01 17.44 -5.99
N ILE A 78 -5.88 17.19 -6.68
CA ILE A 78 -5.78 17.28 -8.15
C ILE A 78 -6.03 15.91 -8.76
N THR A 79 -6.97 15.80 -9.68
CA THR A 79 -7.27 14.53 -10.37
C THR A 79 -7.24 14.64 -11.88
N LEU A 80 -6.55 13.68 -12.51
CA LEU A 80 -6.41 13.56 -13.96
C LEU A 80 -6.96 12.19 -14.38
N CYS A 81 -8.19 12.15 -14.88
CA CYS A 81 -8.87 10.88 -15.13
C CYS A 81 -9.92 10.93 -16.24
N GLN A 82 -10.60 9.81 -16.52
CA GLN A 82 -11.77 9.83 -17.42
C GLN A 82 -13.05 10.15 -16.65
N PHE A 83 -13.21 9.54 -15.48
CA PHE A 83 -14.34 9.73 -14.57
C PHE A 83 -13.80 10.06 -13.19
N GLY A 84 -14.26 11.13 -12.57
CA GLY A 84 -13.78 11.36 -11.22
C GLY A 84 -14.32 12.56 -10.49
N THR A 85 -13.76 12.69 -9.29
CA THR A 85 -14.01 13.80 -8.39
C THR A 85 -12.70 14.45 -7.97
N GLY A 86 -12.72 15.75 -7.66
CA GLY A 86 -11.54 16.46 -7.16
C GLY A 86 -11.83 17.93 -6.85
N MET A 87 -10.94 18.58 -6.10
CA MET A 87 -10.98 20.03 -5.95
C MET A 87 -10.54 20.71 -7.25
N ILE A 88 -9.52 20.16 -7.92
CA ILE A 88 -9.11 20.54 -9.26
C ILE A 88 -9.10 19.28 -10.11
N ILE A 89 -9.97 19.19 -11.12
CA ILE A 89 -10.12 17.98 -11.92
C ILE A 89 -10.06 18.31 -13.41
N ILE A 90 -9.29 17.49 -14.13
CA ILE A 90 -9.30 17.44 -15.59
C ILE A 90 -9.76 16.03 -15.97
N ALA A 91 -10.98 15.93 -16.49
CA ALA A 91 -11.55 14.63 -16.85
C ALA A 91 -12.61 14.71 -17.94
N GLN A 92 -12.97 13.58 -18.55
CA GLN A 92 -14.10 13.55 -19.50
C GLN A 92 -15.43 13.81 -18.76
N PHE A 93 -15.59 13.18 -17.59
CA PHE A 93 -16.67 13.40 -16.63
C PHE A 93 -16.07 13.91 -15.32
N ALA A 94 -16.13 15.22 -15.13
CA ALA A 94 -15.43 15.94 -14.08
C ALA A 94 -16.41 16.53 -13.05
N ILE A 95 -16.38 16.04 -11.82
CA ILE A 95 -17.18 16.60 -10.71
C ILE A 95 -16.21 17.23 -9.70
N GLY A 96 -16.23 18.55 -9.53
CA GLY A 96 -15.25 19.19 -8.66
C GLY A 96 -15.44 20.68 -8.47
N PHE A 97 -14.63 21.29 -7.60
CA PHE A 97 -14.72 22.72 -7.36
C PHE A 97 -14.25 23.52 -8.59
N PHE A 98 -13.05 23.19 -9.10
CA PHE A 98 -12.55 23.59 -10.41
C PHE A 98 -12.56 22.37 -11.34
N SER A 99 -13.46 22.34 -12.33
CA SER A 99 -13.58 21.20 -13.24
C SER A 99 -13.45 21.57 -14.72
N ILE A 100 -12.57 20.84 -15.41
CA ILE A 100 -12.33 20.95 -16.85
C ILE A 100 -12.68 19.60 -17.48
N GLY A 101 -13.61 19.59 -18.44
CA GLY A 101 -14.03 18.34 -19.06
C GLY A 101 -15.04 18.44 -20.19
N GLN A 102 -15.39 17.32 -20.81
CA GLN A 102 -16.51 17.30 -21.76
C GLN A 102 -17.83 17.49 -21.03
N PHE A 103 -18.01 16.76 -19.93
CA PHE A 103 -19.08 16.93 -18.96
C PHE A 103 -18.47 17.39 -17.64
N ALA A 104 -18.71 18.63 -17.25
CA ALA A 104 -18.12 19.19 -16.03
C ALA A 104 -19.19 19.79 -15.11
N LEU A 105 -19.16 19.40 -13.85
CA LEU A 105 -20.07 19.88 -12.81
C LEU A 105 -19.25 20.43 -11.66
N GLY A 106 -19.60 21.63 -11.16
CA GLY A 106 -18.78 22.28 -10.16
C GLY A 106 -19.14 23.70 -9.77
N TYR A 107 -18.20 24.37 -9.10
CA TYR A 107 -18.29 25.80 -8.81
C TYR A 107 -17.79 26.65 -9.97
N MET A 108 -16.61 26.30 -10.47
CA MET A 108 -15.93 26.99 -11.56
C MET A 108 -15.42 25.95 -12.54
N GLY A 109 -15.41 26.28 -13.82
CA GLY A 109 -14.89 25.35 -14.80
C GLY A 109 -15.21 25.70 -16.23
N THR A 110 -14.84 24.78 -17.11
CA THR A 110 -15.13 24.86 -18.53
C THR A 110 -15.39 23.47 -19.09
N GLY A 111 -16.31 23.39 -20.03
CA GLY A 111 -16.60 22.17 -20.74
C GLY A 111 -17.58 22.33 -21.88
N GLN A 112 -17.74 21.26 -22.67
CA GLN A 112 -18.73 21.23 -23.74
C GLN A 112 -20.15 21.30 -23.15
N LEU A 113 -20.40 20.49 -22.12
CA LEU A 113 -21.60 20.49 -21.30
C LEU A 113 -21.19 20.70 -19.86
N ALA A 114 -21.28 21.95 -19.40
CA ALA A 114 -20.79 22.32 -18.08
C ALA A 114 -21.84 23.06 -17.24
N PHE A 115 -22.02 22.57 -16.02
CA PHE A 115 -22.93 23.10 -15.01
C PHE A 115 -22.08 23.70 -13.88
N HIS A 116 -21.74 24.99 -14.04
CA HIS A 116 -20.93 25.76 -13.09
C HIS A 116 -21.61 27.07 -12.73
N TYR A 117 -21.34 27.59 -11.53
CA TYR A 117 -21.76 28.93 -11.13
C TYR A 117 -21.04 30.00 -11.94
N ILE A 118 -19.71 29.88 -12.07
CA ILE A 118 -18.90 30.71 -12.96
C ILE A 118 -18.46 29.83 -14.12
N SER A 119 -19.21 29.90 -15.21
CA SER A 119 -19.02 29.10 -16.40
C SER A 119 -18.43 29.94 -17.54
N LYS A 120 -17.40 29.40 -18.22
CA LYS A 120 -16.99 29.85 -19.56
C LYS A 120 -17.21 28.68 -20.52
N ASN A 121 -18.44 28.52 -20.98
CA ASN A 121 -18.80 27.47 -21.93
C ASN A 121 -19.24 28.06 -23.26
N TRP A 122 -19.22 27.25 -24.31
CA TRP A 122 -19.89 27.61 -25.57
C TRP A 122 -21.42 27.71 -25.37
N LEU A 123 -21.98 26.87 -24.49
CA LEU A 123 -23.43 26.80 -24.21
C LEU A 123 -23.97 27.88 -23.27
N SER A 124 -23.12 28.63 -22.55
CA SER A 124 -23.58 29.79 -21.76
C SER A 124 -24.04 30.95 -22.64
N SER A 125 -23.88 30.83 -23.97
CA SER A 125 -24.57 31.68 -24.95
C SER A 125 -26.04 31.28 -25.18
N ILE A 126 -26.52 30.16 -24.62
CA ILE A 126 -27.86 29.56 -24.88
C ILE A 126 -28.72 29.46 -23.61
N TYR A 127 -28.12 29.20 -22.44
CA TYR A 127 -28.83 29.18 -21.15
C TYR A 127 -28.16 30.11 -20.15
N ASP A 128 -28.87 31.17 -19.78
CA ASP A 128 -28.40 32.13 -18.79
C ASP A 128 -28.75 31.66 -17.38
N PHE A 129 -27.75 31.13 -16.67
CA PHE A 129 -27.86 30.76 -15.26
C PHE A 129 -27.79 31.98 -14.32
N SER A 130 -27.72 33.21 -14.85
CA SER A 130 -27.67 34.47 -14.09
C SER A 130 -28.84 34.66 -13.10
N ASN A 131 -29.96 33.95 -13.30
CA ASN A 131 -31.15 34.05 -12.45
C ASN A 131 -31.17 33.10 -11.23
N ILE A 132 -30.16 32.24 -11.05
CA ILE A 132 -30.02 31.51 -9.78
C ILE A 132 -29.33 32.43 -8.79
N SER A 133 -30.04 32.81 -7.72
CA SER A 133 -29.45 33.62 -6.67
C SER A 133 -28.22 32.92 -6.08
N PHE A 134 -27.17 33.69 -5.75
CA PHE A 134 -25.98 33.17 -5.05
C PHE A 134 -26.35 32.34 -3.80
N ILE A 135 -27.47 32.69 -3.16
CA ILE A 135 -28.03 32.02 -1.99
C ILE A 135 -28.56 30.62 -2.35
N ASP A 136 -29.24 30.44 -3.48
CA ASP A 136 -29.72 29.13 -3.90
C ASP A 136 -28.58 28.21 -4.31
N TYR A 137 -27.54 28.74 -4.95
CA TYR A 137 -26.33 28.00 -5.21
C TYR A 137 -25.60 27.57 -3.92
N LEU A 138 -25.51 28.45 -2.92
CA LEU A 138 -24.98 28.14 -1.59
C LEU A 138 -25.75 27.00 -0.89
N LYS A 139 -27.04 26.80 -1.19
CA LYS A 139 -27.81 25.66 -0.65
C LYS A 139 -27.42 24.33 -1.32
N PHE A 140 -27.01 24.35 -2.58
CA PHE A 140 -26.51 23.16 -3.30
C PHE A 140 -25.04 22.84 -2.97
N LEU A 141 -24.28 23.84 -2.52
CA LEU A 141 -22.85 23.71 -2.25
C LEU A 141 -22.51 22.61 -1.22
N PRO A 142 -23.17 22.48 -0.05
CA PRO A 142 -22.95 21.37 0.87
C PRO A 142 -23.32 20.03 0.24
N LEU A 143 -24.38 19.98 -0.56
CA LEU A 143 -24.84 18.75 -1.19
C LEU A 143 -23.83 18.20 -2.22
N ILE A 144 -23.03 19.08 -2.82
CA ILE A 144 -21.98 18.72 -3.79
C ILE A 144 -20.64 18.50 -3.08
N ILE A 145 -20.21 19.46 -2.24
CA ILE A 145 -18.88 19.45 -1.60
C ILE A 145 -18.77 18.37 -0.52
N LEU A 146 -19.80 18.19 0.31
CA LEU A 146 -19.75 17.25 1.42
C LEU A 146 -19.50 15.80 0.96
N PRO A 147 -20.22 15.24 -0.03
CA PRO A 147 -19.91 13.90 -0.53
C PRO A 147 -18.57 13.84 -1.26
N LEU A 148 -18.16 14.91 -1.96
CA LEU A 148 -16.83 15.04 -2.57
C LEU A 148 -15.70 14.92 -1.55
N ILE A 149 -15.92 15.39 -0.31
CA ILE A 149 -14.93 15.31 0.77
C ILE A 149 -15.04 14.00 1.54
N LEU A 150 -16.24 13.67 2.01
CA LEU A 150 -16.44 12.54 2.91
C LEU A 150 -16.23 11.19 2.23
N PHE A 151 -16.60 11.04 0.95
CA PHE A 151 -16.51 9.76 0.27
C PHE A 151 -15.05 9.32 0.02
N PRO A 152 -14.17 10.14 -0.60
CA PRO A 152 -12.77 9.77 -0.79
C PRO A 152 -12.03 9.63 0.54
N LEU A 153 -12.24 10.59 1.46
CA LEU A 153 -11.58 10.56 2.78
C LEU A 153 -12.00 9.35 3.60
N GLY A 154 -13.31 9.03 3.63
CA GLY A 154 -13.86 7.89 4.36
C GLY A 154 -13.36 6.56 3.81
N ILE A 155 -13.29 6.39 2.49
CA ILE A 155 -12.72 5.19 1.87
C ILE A 155 -11.23 5.08 2.20
N PHE A 156 -10.46 6.17 2.05
CA PHE A 156 -9.04 6.17 2.36
C PHE A 156 -8.79 5.81 3.82
N LEU A 157 -9.43 6.50 4.76
CA LEU A 157 -9.27 6.25 6.20
C LEU A 157 -9.66 4.83 6.56
N THR A 158 -10.79 4.33 6.07
CA THR A 158 -11.25 2.96 6.36
C THR A 158 -10.21 1.93 5.89
N LEU A 159 -9.71 2.09 4.67
CA LEU A 159 -8.70 1.19 4.10
C LEU A 159 -7.36 1.34 4.80
N PHE A 160 -6.93 2.56 5.10
CA PHE A 160 -5.66 2.84 5.74
C PHE A 160 -5.62 2.33 7.18
N ILE A 161 -6.64 2.65 7.98
CA ILE A 161 -6.78 2.22 9.38
C ILE A 161 -6.84 0.69 9.44
N LYS A 162 -7.67 0.05 8.60
CA LYS A 162 -7.79 -1.41 8.58
C LYS A 162 -6.44 -2.10 8.33
N ASN A 163 -5.62 -1.59 7.40
CA ASN A 163 -4.35 -2.23 7.07
C ASN A 163 -3.20 -1.80 8.01
N SER A 164 -3.25 -0.59 8.58
CA SER A 164 -2.24 -0.11 9.53
C SER A 164 -2.39 -0.76 10.91
N ILE A 165 -3.63 -0.90 11.39
CA ILE A 165 -3.92 -1.40 12.75
C ILE A 165 -3.88 -2.93 12.79
N ALA A 166 -4.36 -3.63 11.74
CA ALA A 166 -4.40 -5.09 11.74
C ALA A 166 -3.01 -5.71 11.95
N ASP A 167 -1.99 -5.25 11.21
CA ASP A 167 -0.62 -5.74 11.34
C ASP A 167 -0.04 -5.46 12.74
N SER A 168 -0.31 -4.26 13.29
CA SER A 168 0.19 -3.84 14.61
C SER A 168 -0.44 -4.65 15.74
N ILE A 169 -1.75 -4.90 15.69
CA ILE A 169 -2.47 -5.72 16.68
C ILE A 169 -2.04 -7.19 16.58
N LEU A 170 -1.91 -7.74 15.37
CA LEU A 170 -1.44 -9.12 15.16
C LEU A 170 -0.01 -9.30 15.68
N GLU A 171 0.91 -8.37 15.42
CA GLU A 171 2.27 -8.40 15.97
C GLU A 171 2.24 -8.32 17.51
N GLY A 172 1.43 -7.44 18.09
CA GLY A 172 1.27 -7.32 19.54
C GLY A 172 0.68 -8.58 20.19
N MET A 173 -0.35 -9.18 19.59
CA MET A 173 -0.95 -10.43 20.08
C MET A 173 0.00 -11.63 19.91
N TYR A 174 0.80 -11.68 18.84
CA TYR A 174 1.79 -12.72 18.65
C TYR A 174 2.91 -12.64 19.70
N GLN A 175 3.43 -11.44 19.96
CA GLN A 175 4.43 -11.22 21.02
C GLN A 175 3.87 -11.52 22.41
N ALA A 176 2.61 -11.14 22.69
CA ALA A 176 1.94 -11.43 23.96
C ALA A 176 1.67 -12.92 24.19
N SER A 177 1.36 -13.67 23.12
CA SER A 177 1.12 -15.14 23.20
C SER A 177 2.40 -15.96 23.25
N HIS A 178 3.53 -15.42 22.79
CA HIS A 178 4.83 -16.10 22.77
C HIS A 178 5.94 -15.25 23.41
N PRO A 179 5.87 -14.91 24.71
CA PRO A 179 6.82 -14.02 25.38
C PRO A 179 8.25 -14.58 25.47
N SER A 180 8.43 -15.84 25.11
CA SER A 180 9.74 -16.50 25.04
C SER A 180 10.40 -16.38 23.67
N ILE A 181 9.72 -15.92 22.61
CA ILE A 181 10.33 -15.82 21.27
C ILE A 181 10.93 -14.43 21.09
N ILE A 182 12.25 -14.37 20.92
CA ILE A 182 13.02 -13.15 20.71
C ILE A 182 13.49 -13.10 19.26
N THR A 183 13.43 -11.93 18.64
CA THR A 183 13.99 -11.69 17.31
C THR A 183 15.38 -11.06 17.43
N SER A 184 16.33 -11.54 16.63
CA SER A 184 17.69 -11.00 16.58
C SER A 184 18.29 -11.15 15.18
N ASP A 185 19.22 -10.27 14.82
CA ASP A 185 20.03 -10.45 13.62
C ASP A 185 21.16 -11.45 13.89
N ALA A 186 21.20 -12.52 13.10
CA ALA A 186 22.25 -13.52 13.15
C ALA A 186 23.18 -13.39 11.96
N LYS A 187 24.48 -13.34 12.22
CA LYS A 187 25.53 -13.41 11.22
C LYS A 187 25.72 -14.85 10.76
N LEU A 188 25.66 -15.07 9.47
CA LEU A 188 26.00 -16.35 8.85
C LEU A 188 27.51 -16.57 8.88
N LEU A 189 27.97 -17.63 9.53
CA LEU A 189 29.39 -17.99 9.59
C LEU A 189 29.79 -18.90 8.45
N SER A 190 28.99 -19.93 8.18
CA SER A 190 29.22 -20.84 7.05
C SER A 190 27.93 -21.54 6.62
N ILE A 191 27.93 -21.99 5.37
CA ILE A 191 26.87 -22.78 4.76
C ILE A 191 27.47 -24.08 4.24
N GLU A 192 26.96 -25.21 4.72
CA GLU A 192 27.41 -26.54 4.33
C GLU A 192 26.24 -27.31 3.72
N ARG A 193 26.41 -27.83 2.51
CA ARG A 193 25.42 -28.75 1.94
C ARG A 193 25.52 -30.08 2.67
N THR A 194 24.44 -30.52 3.31
CA THR A 194 24.46 -31.74 4.15
C THR A 194 23.82 -32.93 3.48
N SER A 195 22.68 -32.74 2.81
CA SER A 195 21.99 -33.84 2.15
C SER A 195 21.06 -33.34 1.05
N MET A 196 20.39 -34.28 0.38
CA MET A 196 19.34 -34.01 -0.59
C MET A 196 18.06 -34.68 -0.07
N ARG A 197 16.94 -33.95 -0.04
CA ARG A 197 15.63 -34.54 0.24
C ARG A 197 15.16 -35.39 -0.94
N ILE A 198 14.22 -36.30 -0.67
CA ILE A 198 13.56 -37.17 -1.67
C ILE A 198 13.01 -36.36 -2.86
N ASN A 199 12.48 -35.15 -2.61
CA ASN A 199 11.98 -34.25 -3.66
C ASN A 199 13.07 -33.42 -4.37
N ARG A 200 14.34 -33.88 -4.38
CA ARG A 200 15.51 -33.20 -4.98
C ARG A 200 15.85 -31.81 -4.45
N VAL A 201 15.23 -31.35 -3.36
CA VAL A 201 15.58 -30.08 -2.71
C VAL A 201 16.81 -30.28 -1.82
N PRO A 202 17.92 -29.55 -2.03
CA PRO A 202 19.10 -29.66 -1.19
C PRO A 202 18.85 -29.12 0.22
N VAL A 203 19.45 -29.78 1.21
CA VAL A 203 19.42 -29.38 2.61
C VAL A 203 20.78 -28.79 2.96
N TYR A 204 20.77 -27.56 3.45
CA TYR A 204 21.95 -26.87 3.92
C TYR A 204 21.94 -26.76 5.44
N LYS A 205 23.11 -26.89 6.04
CA LYS A 205 23.37 -26.56 7.43
C LYS A 205 23.99 -25.16 7.47
N LEU A 206 23.28 -24.25 8.10
CA LEU A 206 23.67 -22.86 8.29
C LEU A 206 24.23 -22.72 9.70
N ASN A 207 25.51 -22.37 9.82
CA ASN A 207 26.14 -22.06 11.10
C ASN A 207 26.00 -20.55 11.36
N LEU A 208 25.43 -20.19 12.49
CA LEU A 208 24.96 -18.83 12.80
C LEU A 208 25.57 -18.35 14.11
N GLU A 209 25.87 -17.05 14.15
CA GLU A 209 26.29 -16.31 15.33
C GLU A 209 25.31 -15.16 15.59
N PHE A 210 24.78 -15.06 16.80
CA PHE A 210 23.97 -13.90 17.23
C PHE A 210 24.22 -13.59 18.70
N TYR A 211 23.83 -12.39 19.12
CA TYR A 211 23.91 -11.95 20.50
C TYR A 211 22.52 -11.98 21.13
N ALA A 212 22.41 -12.60 22.29
CA ALA A 212 21.21 -12.50 23.09
C ALA A 212 21.09 -11.10 23.75
N PRO A 213 19.89 -10.67 24.18
CA PRO A 213 19.70 -9.38 24.83
C PRO A 213 20.54 -9.14 26.09
N ASP A 214 21.05 -10.20 26.71
CA ASP A 214 21.96 -10.16 27.86
C ASP A 214 23.44 -10.00 27.45
N GLY A 215 23.71 -9.78 26.15
CA GLY A 215 25.05 -9.62 25.59
C GLY A 215 25.79 -10.94 25.33
N ARG A 216 25.18 -12.09 25.60
CA ARG A 216 25.83 -13.39 25.39
C ARG A 216 25.88 -13.75 23.92
N LYS A 217 27.06 -14.11 23.43
CA LYS A 217 27.26 -14.67 22.09
C LYS A 217 26.75 -16.11 22.04
N ILE A 218 25.83 -16.39 21.11
CA ILE A 218 25.24 -17.70 20.91
C ILE A 218 25.62 -18.21 19.52
N LEU A 219 26.25 -19.38 19.49
CA LEU A 219 26.56 -20.12 18.28
C LEU A 219 25.56 -21.25 18.11
N THR A 220 24.91 -21.30 16.95
CA THR A 220 23.93 -22.34 16.65
C THR A 220 24.05 -22.81 15.22
N SER A 221 23.52 -23.99 14.93
CA SER A 221 23.44 -24.50 13.56
C SER A 221 22.01 -24.89 13.25
N LYS A 222 21.49 -24.44 12.12
CA LYS A 222 20.14 -24.77 11.65
C LYS A 222 20.22 -25.47 10.30
N ARG A 223 19.56 -26.62 10.19
CA ARG A 223 19.33 -27.26 8.89
C ARG A 223 18.08 -26.64 8.26
N SER A 224 18.23 -26.14 7.03
CA SER A 224 17.14 -25.59 6.23
C SER A 224 17.18 -26.11 4.80
N THR A 225 16.00 -26.31 4.23
CA THR A 225 15.85 -26.55 2.79
C THR A 225 15.85 -25.22 2.08
N LEU A 226 16.82 -25.00 1.21
CA LEU A 226 16.95 -23.78 0.41
C LEU A 226 17.00 -24.17 -1.06
N TYR A 227 16.35 -23.37 -1.91
CA TYR A 227 16.54 -23.50 -3.34
C TYR A 227 17.97 -23.07 -3.72
N PRO A 228 18.57 -23.66 -4.77
CA PRO A 228 19.95 -23.37 -5.15
C PRO A 228 20.21 -21.87 -5.34
N GLU A 229 19.30 -21.17 -6.01
CA GLU A 229 19.34 -19.72 -6.25
C GLU A 229 19.37 -18.89 -4.95
N THR A 230 18.59 -19.28 -3.93
CA THR A 230 18.62 -18.63 -2.61
C THR A 230 19.90 -18.94 -1.85
N ALA A 231 20.40 -20.17 -1.96
CA ALA A 231 21.64 -20.59 -1.31
C ALA A 231 22.88 -19.88 -1.88
N PHE A 232 22.90 -19.58 -3.18
CA PHE A 232 23.97 -18.80 -3.81
C PHE A 232 24.09 -17.37 -3.26
N GLY A 233 22.98 -16.77 -2.82
CA GLY A 233 22.98 -15.45 -2.20
C GLY A 233 23.46 -15.41 -0.75
N LEU A 234 23.62 -16.56 -0.10
CA LEU A 234 23.99 -16.66 1.31
C LEU A 234 25.50 -16.81 1.48
N VAL A 235 26.20 -15.68 1.47
CA VAL A 235 27.67 -15.63 1.68
C VAL A 235 27.97 -15.51 3.19
N PRO A 236 29.02 -16.18 3.70
CA PRO A 236 29.54 -15.91 5.04
C PRO A 236 29.71 -14.41 5.30
N GLY A 237 29.17 -13.92 6.42
CA GLY A 237 29.09 -12.50 6.76
C GLY A 237 27.73 -11.85 6.50
N THR A 238 26.81 -12.53 5.81
CA THR A 238 25.43 -12.05 5.61
C THR A 238 24.67 -12.09 6.94
N TYR A 239 23.93 -11.02 7.25
CA TYR A 239 23.04 -10.97 8.40
C TYR A 239 21.65 -11.47 8.01
N MET A 240 21.06 -12.30 8.85
CA MET A 240 19.72 -12.87 8.66
C MET A 240 18.89 -12.70 9.91
N LYS A 241 17.62 -12.33 9.75
CA LYS A 241 16.69 -12.27 10.88
C LYS A 241 16.29 -13.65 11.34
N ILE A 242 16.41 -13.85 12.64
CA ILE A 242 16.03 -15.08 13.28
C ILE A 242 15.10 -14.82 14.47
N ALA A 243 14.14 -15.73 14.66
CA ALA A 243 13.42 -15.90 15.91
C ALA A 243 13.99 -17.08 16.67
N TYR A 244 14.24 -16.92 17.96
CA TYR A 244 14.65 -18.02 18.82
C TYR A 244 13.92 -17.97 20.16
N ASN A 245 13.73 -19.13 20.77
CA ASN A 245 13.14 -19.19 22.10
C ASN A 245 14.19 -18.87 23.17
N LYS A 246 13.95 -17.88 24.03
CA LYS A 246 14.77 -17.47 25.18
C LYS A 246 15.15 -18.66 26.07
N ASN A 247 14.22 -19.60 26.26
CA ASN A 247 14.42 -20.79 27.08
C ASN A 247 15.17 -21.91 26.35
N ASN A 248 15.25 -21.85 25.01
CA ASN A 248 16.03 -22.79 24.21
C ASN A 248 16.62 -22.10 22.96
N PRO A 249 17.71 -21.33 23.13
CA PRO A 249 18.24 -20.47 22.07
C PRO A 249 18.88 -21.23 20.90
N LYS A 250 19.02 -22.56 21.01
CA LYS A 250 19.46 -23.41 19.91
C LYS A 250 18.35 -23.65 18.88
N ARG A 251 17.07 -23.51 19.27
CA ARG A 251 15.94 -23.62 18.35
C ARG A 251 15.66 -22.27 17.69
N VAL A 252 16.22 -22.14 16.50
CA VAL A 252 16.09 -20.95 15.68
C VAL A 252 15.15 -21.19 14.50
N ILE A 253 14.34 -20.18 14.19
CA ILE A 253 13.41 -20.10 13.06
C ILE A 253 13.83 -18.87 12.24
N PHE A 254 13.94 -19.03 10.92
CA PHE A 254 14.17 -17.90 10.03
C PHE A 254 12.87 -17.12 9.87
N ILE A 255 12.94 -15.80 10.00
CA ILE A 255 11.81 -14.91 9.72
C ILE A 255 12.16 -14.19 8.43
N GLU A 256 11.33 -14.37 7.39
CA GLU A 256 11.41 -13.64 6.12
C GLU A 256 10.87 -12.21 6.26
#